data_AF-A0A1V1P1Z0-F1
#
_entry.id   AF-A0A1V1P1Z0-F1
#
_cell.length_a   1.000
_cell.length_b   1.000
_cell.length_c   1.000
_cell.angle_alpha   90.00
_cell.angle_beta   90.00
_cell.angle_gamma   90.00
#
_symmetry.space_group_name_H-M   'P 1'
#
loop_
_entity.id
_entity.type
_entity.pdbx_description
1 polymer ?
#
loop_
_entity_poly.entity_id
_entity_poly.type
_entity_poly.pdbx_seq_one_letter_code
_entity_poly.pdbx_strand_id
1 'polypeptide(L)'
;MEKHRKQINREYILWRISDWKNRLDNLFNDIKLWTKIFEKIEIKESLIPQAREEFLHMFNIDPDSIPVMAILFSKNRVSFVPMGLWVIGSNGRVNINTNKNQYILIDLGGKNGEPSQWTIVNPSKRKERIIFDKPILTKIIEDEDLFA
;
A
#
# COMPACT_ATOMS: atom_id res chain seq x y z
N MET A 1 -32.57 -7.12 8.62
CA MET A 1 -31.55 -6.09 8.31
C MET A 1 -31.13 -6.25 6.87
N GLU A 2 -31.72 -5.44 6.00
CA GLU A 2 -31.52 -5.49 4.56
C GLU A 2 -30.13 -4.96 4.24
N LYS A 3 -29.20 -5.85 3.82
CA LYS A 3 -27.90 -5.46 3.30
C LYS A 3 -28.15 -4.60 2.06
N HIS A 4 -28.13 -3.28 2.21
CA HIS A 4 -27.99 -2.38 1.06
C HIS A 4 -26.68 -2.78 0.36
N ARG A 5 -26.80 -3.57 -0.72
CA ARG A 5 -25.73 -3.71 -1.71
C ARG A 5 -25.50 -2.28 -2.20
N LYS A 6 -24.42 -1.62 -1.76
CA LYS A 6 -23.95 -0.40 -2.42
C LYS A 6 -23.87 -0.74 -3.91
N GLN A 7 -24.70 -0.09 -4.71
CA GLN A 7 -24.72 -0.31 -6.14
C GLN A 7 -23.35 0.10 -6.67
N ILE A 8 -22.63 -0.84 -7.28
CA ILE A 8 -21.36 -0.53 -7.91
C ILE A 8 -21.71 0.29 -9.15
N ASN A 9 -21.38 1.57 -9.11
CA ASN A 9 -21.59 2.53 -10.19
C ASN A 9 -20.32 3.38 -10.37
N ARG A 10 -20.28 4.19 -11.43
CA ARG A 10 -19.13 5.04 -11.76
C ARG A 10 -18.70 5.94 -10.60
N GLU A 11 -19.65 6.57 -9.92
CA GLU A 11 -19.38 7.46 -8.78
C GLU A 11 -18.73 6.72 -7.61
N TYR A 12 -19.22 5.53 -7.29
CA TYR A 12 -18.63 4.67 -6.27
C TYR A 12 -17.19 4.27 -6.63
N ILE A 13 -16.92 3.93 -7.89
CA ILE A 13 -15.58 3.59 -8.36
C ILE A 13 -14.63 4.81 -8.25
N LEU A 14 -15.07 5.99 -8.69
CA LEU A 14 -14.29 7.23 -8.56
C LEU A 14 -14.00 7.57 -7.09
N TRP A 15 -15.00 7.45 -6.22
CA TRP A 15 -14.82 7.64 -4.78
C TRP A 15 -13.80 6.66 -4.20
N ARG A 16 -13.85 5.38 -4.58
CA ARG A 16 -12.90 4.36 -4.13
C ARG A 16 -11.47 4.64 -4.61
N ILE A 17 -11.29 5.14 -5.82
CA ILE A 17 -9.98 5.56 -6.35
C ILE A 17 -9.45 6.76 -5.54
N SER A 18 -10.30 7.74 -5.24
CA SER A 18 -9.89 8.90 -4.44
C SER A 18 -9.53 8.50 -3.00
N ASP A 19 -10.33 7.66 -2.34
CA ASP A 19 -10.07 7.17 -0.99
C ASP A 19 -8.74 6.40 -0.93
N TRP A 20 -8.49 5.56 -1.92
CA TRP A 20 -7.23 4.84 -2.06
C TRP A 20 -6.00 5.75 -2.12
N LYS A 21 -6.04 6.77 -2.96
CA LYS A 21 -4.93 7.70 -3.12
C LYS A 21 -4.64 8.42 -1.81
N ASN A 22 -5.69 8.89 -1.12
CA ASN A 22 -5.54 9.50 0.19
C ASN A 22 -4.89 8.54 1.21
N ARG A 23 -5.24 7.25 1.17
CA ARG A 23 -4.63 6.23 2.04
C ARG A 23 -3.15 6.00 1.71
N LEU A 24 -2.78 5.98 0.42
CA LEU A 24 -1.39 5.90 0.00
C LEU A 24 -0.58 7.13 0.42
N ASP A 25 -1.15 8.32 0.25
CA ASP A 25 -0.50 9.57 0.63
C ASP A 25 -0.24 9.59 2.14
N ASN A 26 -1.22 9.16 2.95
CA ASN A 26 -1.06 9.02 4.39
C ASN A 26 0.03 8.00 4.75
N LEU A 27 0.02 6.81 4.13
CA LEU A 27 1.05 5.79 4.32
C LEU A 27 2.46 6.34 4.03
N PHE A 28 2.62 7.06 2.91
CA PHE A 28 3.90 7.60 2.49
C PHE A 28 4.36 8.77 3.36
N ASN A 29 3.43 9.57 3.89
CA ASN A 29 3.72 10.58 4.89
C ASN A 29 4.17 9.97 6.22
N ASP A 30 3.52 8.89 6.67
CA ASP A 30 3.92 8.14 7.86
C ASP A 30 5.33 7.55 7.70
N ILE A 31 5.61 6.91 6.56
CA ILE A 31 6.95 6.39 6.25
C ILE A 31 7.98 7.53 6.28
N LYS A 32 7.73 8.65 5.59
CA LYS A 32 8.61 9.83 5.60
C LYS A 32 8.88 10.31 7.03
N LEU A 33 7.85 10.38 7.87
CA LEU A 33 7.99 10.77 9.27
C LEU A 33 8.85 9.76 10.05
N TRP A 34 8.58 8.47 9.90
CA TRP A 34 9.29 7.41 10.62
C TRP A 34 10.76 7.31 10.22
N THR A 35 11.10 7.62 8.98
CA THR A 35 12.48 7.61 8.46
C THR A 35 13.36 8.76 8.94
N LYS A 36 12.82 9.79 9.60
CA LYS A 36 13.62 10.92 10.09
C LYS A 36 14.69 10.55 11.13
N ILE A 37 14.63 9.34 11.68
CA ILE A 37 15.62 8.83 12.64
C ILE A 37 16.95 8.40 12.00
N PHE A 38 16.99 8.25 10.67
CA PHE A 38 18.18 7.77 9.97
C PHE A 38 18.99 8.95 9.41
N GLU A 39 20.28 9.06 9.77
CA GLU A 39 21.13 10.20 9.38
C GLU A 39 21.54 10.22 7.89
N LYS A 40 21.26 9.15 7.12
CA LYS A 40 21.67 9.01 5.70
C LYS A 40 20.64 8.26 4.86
N ILE A 41 19.39 8.67 4.97
CA ILE A 41 18.29 8.09 4.19
C ILE A 41 17.97 8.98 2.99
N GLU A 42 17.81 8.38 1.82
CA GLU A 42 17.31 9.04 0.63
C GLU A 42 15.94 8.46 0.28
N ILE A 43 14.95 9.33 0.11
CA ILE A 43 13.59 8.95 -0.27
C ILE A 43 13.35 9.45 -1.69
N LYS A 44 12.99 8.54 -2.59
CA LYS A 44 12.63 8.83 -3.98
C LYS A 44 11.16 8.54 -4.19
N GLU A 45 10.41 9.56 -4.56
CA GLU A 45 9.02 9.44 -4.95
C GLU A 45 8.90 9.60 -6.46
N SER A 46 8.03 8.81 -7.08
CA SER A 46 7.69 8.98 -8.49
C SER A 46 6.25 8.57 -8.73
N LEU A 47 5.74 8.88 -9.90
CA LEU A 47 4.40 8.51 -10.34
C LEU A 47 4.53 7.41 -11.40
N ILE A 48 3.72 6.37 -11.29
CA ILE A 48 3.56 5.35 -12.33
C ILE A 48 2.11 5.33 -12.82
N PRO A 49 1.86 4.95 -14.08
CA PRO A 49 0.50 4.71 -14.54
C PRO A 49 -0.17 3.63 -13.69
N GLN A 50 -1.40 3.89 -13.24
CA GLN A 50 -2.24 2.90 -12.58
C GLN A 50 -2.49 1.75 -13.55
N ALA A 51 -2.44 0.52 -13.03
CA ALA A 51 -2.88 -0.63 -13.79
C ALA A 51 -4.33 -0.45 -14.25
N ARG A 52 -4.62 -0.79 -15.51
CA ARG A 52 -5.99 -0.84 -16.04
C ARG A 52 -6.75 -1.99 -15.38
N GLU A 53 -7.39 -1.71 -14.26
CA GLU A 53 -8.25 -2.67 -13.56
C GLU A 53 -9.61 -2.83 -14.27
N GLU A 54 -10.24 -4.00 -14.12
CA GLU A 54 -11.50 -4.34 -14.80
C GLU A 54 -12.61 -3.28 -14.57
N PHE A 55 -12.73 -2.76 -13.35
CA PHE A 55 -13.72 -1.73 -13.03
C PHE A 55 -13.46 -0.40 -13.74
N LEU A 56 -12.20 -0.03 -13.98
CA LEU A 56 -11.90 1.19 -14.75
C LEU A 56 -12.40 1.04 -16.19
N HIS A 57 -12.15 -0.12 -16.79
CA HIS A 57 -12.63 -0.43 -18.13
C HIS A 57 -14.17 -0.48 -18.20
N MET A 58 -14.80 -1.18 -17.25
CA MET A 58 -16.26 -1.35 -17.20
C MET A 58 -17.02 -0.02 -17.11
N PHE A 59 -16.45 0.97 -16.41
CA PHE A 59 -17.09 2.28 -16.21
C PHE A 59 -16.48 3.40 -17.06
N ASN A 60 -15.64 3.05 -18.05
CA ASN A 60 -14.95 3.99 -18.94
C ASN A 60 -14.25 5.13 -18.17
N ILE A 61 -13.48 4.75 -17.16
CA ILE A 61 -12.66 5.64 -16.34
C ILE A 61 -11.22 5.48 -16.80
N ASP A 62 -10.58 6.59 -17.15
CA ASP A 62 -9.17 6.57 -17.54
C ASP A 62 -8.29 6.23 -16.33
N PRO A 63 -7.24 5.40 -16.52
CA PRO A 63 -6.24 5.17 -15.48
C PRO A 63 -5.56 6.48 -15.12
N ASP A 64 -5.40 6.71 -13.83
CA ASP A 64 -4.64 7.84 -13.34
C ASP A 64 -3.20 7.43 -13.04
N SER A 65 -2.37 8.36 -12.59
CA SER A 65 -1.08 8.05 -11.99
C SER A 65 -1.22 7.73 -10.50
N ILE A 66 -0.40 6.81 -10.01
CA ILE A 66 -0.32 6.43 -8.59
C ILE A 66 1.11 6.63 -8.07
N PRO A 67 1.26 7.04 -6.80
CA PRO A 67 2.58 7.28 -6.24
C PRO A 67 3.28 5.96 -5.93
N VAL A 68 4.59 5.94 -6.15
CA VAL A 68 5.50 4.90 -5.65
C VAL A 68 6.60 5.55 -4.85
N MET A 69 7.12 4.82 -3.86
CA MET A 69 8.20 5.28 -3.02
C MET A 69 9.34 4.28 -3.03
N ALA A 70 10.58 4.77 -3.09
CA ALA A 70 11.76 4.00 -2.79
C ALA A 70 12.57 4.68 -1.69
N ILE A 71 13.11 3.87 -0.78
CA ILE A 71 14.00 4.28 0.29
C ILE A 71 15.36 3.66 0.00
N LEU A 72 16.40 4.48 0.05
CA LEU A 72 17.79 4.05 -0.04
C LEU A 72 18.47 4.36 1.29
N PHE A 73 19.03 3.33 1.92
CA PHE A 73 19.75 3.44 3.18
C PHE A 73 20.98 2.54 3.14
N SER A 74 22.18 3.12 3.23
CA SER A 74 23.44 2.39 3.03
C SER A 74 23.45 1.66 1.68
N LYS A 75 23.47 0.31 1.68
CA LYS A 75 23.40 -0.55 0.47
C LYS A 75 22.00 -1.14 0.25
N ASN A 76 21.05 -0.85 1.13
CA ASN A 76 19.71 -1.41 1.09
C ASN A 76 18.78 -0.50 0.29
N ARG A 77 17.96 -1.13 -0.55
CA ARG A 77 16.87 -0.48 -1.26
C ARG A 77 15.56 -1.14 -0.87
N VAL A 78 14.60 -0.33 -0.45
CA VAL A 78 13.21 -0.75 -0.20
C VAL A 78 12.32 0.01 -1.17
N SER A 79 11.43 -0.69 -1.86
CA SER A 79 10.44 -0.06 -2.75
C SER A 79 9.02 -0.43 -2.33
N PHE A 80 8.14 0.56 -2.30
CA PHE A 80 6.71 0.45 -2.05
C PHE A 80 5.98 0.73 -3.36
N VAL A 81 5.38 -0.31 -3.94
CA VAL A 81 4.73 -0.25 -5.25
C VAL A 81 3.25 -0.63 -5.09
N PRO A 82 2.30 0.31 -5.17
CA PRO A 82 0.89 -0.02 -5.13
C PRO A 82 0.51 -0.85 -6.36
N MET A 83 -0.18 -1.96 -6.13
CA MET A 83 -0.47 -2.94 -7.18
C MET A 83 -1.91 -2.92 -7.68
N GLY A 84 -2.89 -2.56 -6.84
CA GLY A 84 -4.28 -2.54 -7.27
C GLY A 84 -5.29 -2.37 -6.15
N LEU A 85 -6.35 -1.61 -6.45
CA LEU A 85 -7.44 -1.21 -5.56
C LEU A 85 -8.32 -2.37 -5.12
N TRP A 86 -8.64 -3.24 -6.07
CA TRP A 86 -9.70 -4.23 -5.91
C TRP A 86 -9.15 -5.56 -5.41
N VAL A 87 -8.66 -5.56 -4.17
CA VAL A 87 -8.13 -6.76 -3.51
C VAL A 87 -9.15 -7.30 -2.53
N ILE A 88 -9.59 -8.55 -2.74
CA ILE A 88 -10.63 -9.20 -1.93
C ILE A 88 -10.24 -9.16 -0.45
N GLY A 89 -11.12 -8.57 0.37
CA GLY A 89 -10.95 -8.51 1.82
C GLY A 89 -10.02 -7.40 2.33
N SER A 90 -9.61 -6.46 1.48
CA SER A 90 -8.77 -5.32 1.87
C SER A 90 -9.19 -4.04 1.13
N ASN A 91 -8.79 -2.90 1.68
CA ASN A 91 -8.80 -1.61 1.00
C ASN A 91 -7.49 -1.35 0.27
N GLY A 92 -6.66 -2.38 0.09
CA GLY A 92 -5.54 -2.31 -0.82
C GLY A 92 -4.38 -3.22 -0.66
N ARG A 93 -3.45 -3.06 -1.61
CA ARG A 93 -2.23 -3.81 -1.76
C ARG A 93 -1.12 -2.92 -2.28
N VAL A 94 -0.05 -2.90 -1.52
CA VAL A 94 1.26 -2.36 -1.88
C VAL A 94 2.25 -3.52 -1.78
N ASN A 95 3.03 -3.76 -2.82
CA ASN A 95 4.16 -4.67 -2.72
C ASN A 95 5.33 -3.91 -2.10
N ILE A 96 5.98 -4.56 -1.13
CA ILE A 96 7.25 -4.09 -0.55
C ILE A 96 8.34 -5.01 -1.08
N ASN A 97 9.28 -4.47 -1.84
CA ASN A 97 10.46 -5.23 -2.29
C ASN A 97 11.69 -4.68 -1.61
N THR A 98 12.45 -5.54 -0.95
CA THR A 98 13.79 -5.26 -0.42
C THR A 98 14.83 -5.93 -1.32
N ASN A 99 16.12 -5.89 -0.93
CA ASN A 99 17.16 -6.61 -1.66
C ASN A 99 17.01 -8.13 -1.53
N LYS A 100 16.55 -8.63 -0.38
CA LYS A 100 16.44 -10.07 -0.09
C LYS A 100 15.02 -10.60 -0.10
N ASN A 101 14.04 -9.75 0.23
CA ASN A 101 12.69 -10.19 0.56
C ASN A 101 11.63 -9.45 -0.26
N GLN A 102 10.49 -10.11 -0.40
CA GLN A 102 9.28 -9.51 -0.94
C GLN A 102 8.12 -9.72 0.02
N TYR A 103 7.47 -8.62 0.39
CA TYR A 103 6.32 -8.63 1.26
C TYR A 103 5.11 -8.02 0.56
N ILE A 104 3.92 -8.39 1.03
CA ILE A 104 2.67 -7.78 0.60
C ILE A 104 2.14 -6.97 1.78
N LEU A 105 1.91 -5.67 1.57
CA LEU A 105 1.24 -4.80 2.50
C LEU A 105 -0.20 -4.62 2.07
N ILE A 106 -1.16 -4.92 2.95
CA ILE A 106 -2.59 -4.74 2.68
C ILE A 106 -3.24 -3.80 3.69
N ASP A 107 -4.21 -3.01 3.26
CA ASP A 107 -5.01 -2.19 4.19
C ASP A 107 -6.23 -2.99 4.67
N LEU A 108 -6.26 -3.34 5.95
CA LEU A 108 -7.39 -4.03 6.59
C LEU A 108 -8.33 -3.08 7.35
N GLY A 109 -8.09 -1.76 7.26
CA GLY A 109 -8.95 -0.75 7.86
C GLY A 109 -10.40 -0.89 7.36
N GLY A 110 -11.38 -0.47 8.17
CA GLY A 110 -12.78 -0.77 7.88
C GLY A 110 -13.39 0.05 6.75
N LYS A 111 -14.73 0.15 6.75
CA LYS A 111 -15.49 0.77 5.66
C LYS A 111 -15.65 2.27 5.92
N ASN A 112 -15.91 3.05 4.86
CA ASN A 112 -16.41 4.44 4.96
C ASN A 112 -15.50 5.40 5.76
N GLY A 113 -14.22 5.50 5.42
CA GLY A 113 -13.35 6.53 6.01
C GLY A 113 -12.75 6.16 7.38
N GLU A 114 -12.89 4.91 7.80
CA GLU A 114 -12.10 4.39 8.92
C GLU A 114 -10.59 4.44 8.62
N PRO A 115 -9.72 4.68 9.63
CA PRO A 115 -8.28 4.73 9.45
C PRO A 115 -7.73 3.47 8.79
N SER A 116 -6.66 3.61 8.02
CA SER A 116 -5.95 2.47 7.47
C SER A 116 -5.39 1.58 8.58
N GLN A 117 -5.44 0.27 8.37
CA GLN A 117 -4.77 -0.74 9.19
C GLN A 117 -3.82 -1.52 8.30
N TRP A 118 -2.72 -0.87 7.92
CA TRP A 118 -1.69 -1.44 7.08
C TRP A 118 -1.07 -2.66 7.76
N THR A 119 -1.14 -3.80 7.08
CA THR A 119 -0.74 -5.10 7.59
C THR A 119 0.15 -5.80 6.57
N ILE A 120 1.33 -6.24 7.01
CA ILE A 120 2.22 -7.06 6.20
C ILE A 120 1.78 -8.51 6.25
N VAL A 121 1.75 -9.14 5.10
CA VAL A 121 1.53 -10.58 4.93
C VAL A 121 2.66 -11.19 4.13
N ASN A 122 3.09 -12.38 4.56
CA ASN A 122 4.04 -13.18 3.81
C ASN A 122 3.30 -13.87 2.63
N PRO A 123 3.73 -13.68 1.36
CA PRO A 123 3.07 -14.29 0.21
C PRO A 123 3.06 -15.83 0.28
N SER A 124 4.11 -16.44 0.86
CA SER A 124 4.29 -17.88 1.03
C SER A 124 3.62 -18.41 2.31
N LYS A 125 3.47 -17.57 3.35
CA LYS A 125 2.85 -17.92 4.64
C LYS A 125 1.71 -16.98 5.01
N ARG A 126 0.63 -16.96 4.21
CA ARG A 126 -0.48 -15.98 4.28
C ARG A 126 -1.24 -15.87 5.62
N LYS A 127 -1.06 -16.82 6.53
CA LYS A 127 -1.65 -16.76 7.89
C LYS A 127 -0.87 -15.85 8.83
N GLU A 128 0.41 -15.63 8.55
CA GLU A 128 1.27 -14.75 9.34
C GLU A 128 1.02 -13.30 8.92
N ARG A 129 0.70 -12.47 9.92
CA ARG A 129 0.35 -11.07 9.73
C ARG A 129 1.06 -10.23 10.75
N ILE A 130 1.61 -9.10 10.31
CA ILE A 130 2.32 -8.16 11.16
C ILE A 130 1.74 -6.77 10.90
N ILE A 131 1.38 -6.04 11.95
CA ILE A 131 0.93 -4.65 11.80
C ILE A 131 2.11 -3.83 11.28
N PHE A 132 1.89 -3.03 10.23
CA PHE A 132 2.92 -2.17 9.70
C PHE A 132 2.99 -0.87 10.51
N ASP A 133 4.10 -0.71 11.22
CA ASP A 133 4.41 0.44 12.04
C ASP A 133 5.88 0.84 11.88
N LYS A 134 6.32 1.82 12.67
CA LYS A 134 7.70 2.33 12.65
C LYS A 134 8.74 1.23 12.95
N PRO A 135 8.63 0.44 14.04
CA PRO A 135 9.55 -0.68 14.29
C PRO A 135 9.68 -1.65 13.11
N ILE A 136 8.56 -2.01 12.48
CA ILE A 136 8.59 -2.92 11.34
C ILE A 136 9.22 -2.28 10.11
N LEU A 137 8.96 -1.00 9.85
CA LEU A 137 9.66 -0.27 8.78
C LEU A 137 11.19 -0.28 8.99
N THR A 138 11.67 -0.06 10.21
CA THR A 138 13.11 -0.10 10.52
C THR A 138 13.71 -1.43 10.11
N LYS A 139 13.09 -2.55 10.51
CA LYS A 139 13.55 -3.90 10.13
C LYS A 139 13.59 -4.10 8.62
N ILE A 140 12.60 -3.60 7.89
CA ILE A 140 12.56 -3.67 6.42
C ILE A 140 13.69 -2.85 5.79
N ILE A 141 13.97 -1.65 6.30
CA ILE A 141 15.06 -0.79 5.83
C ILE A 141 16.43 -1.43 6.09
N GLU A 142 16.58 -2.10 7.22
CA GLU A 142 17.78 -2.86 7.58
C GLU A 142 17.88 -4.21 6.86
N ASP A 143 16.87 -4.56 6.04
CA ASP A 143 16.79 -5.77 5.24
C ASP A 143 16.84 -7.05 6.09
N GLU A 144 16.18 -6.97 7.26
CA GLU A 144 15.88 -8.11 8.13
C GLU A 144 14.69 -8.93 7.58
N ASP A 145 14.69 -10.23 7.85
CA ASP A 145 13.53 -11.09 7.57
C ASP A 145 12.49 -10.93 8.68
N LEU A 146 11.28 -10.52 8.31
CA LEU A 146 10.17 -10.30 9.23
C LEU A 146 9.53 -11.60 9.73
N PHE A 147 9.73 -12.72 9.03
CA PHE A 147 9.06 -14.01 9.27
C PHE A 147 10.05 -15.16 9.50
N ALA A 148 11.28 -14.81 9.88
CA ALA A 148 12.34 -15.74 10.29
C ALA A 148 11.96 -16.56 11.53
#